data_AF-A0A963Q2G0-F1
#
_entry.id   AF-A0A963Q2G0-F1
#
_cell.length_a   1.000
_cell.length_b   1.000
_cell.length_c   1.000
_cell.angle_alpha   90.00
_cell.angle_beta   90.00
_cell.angle_gamma   90.00
#
_symmetry.space_group_name_H-M   'P 1'
#
loop_
_entity.id
_entity.type
_entity.pdbx_description
1 polymer ?
#
loop_
_entity_poly.entity_id
_entity_poly.type
_entity_poly.pdbx_seq_one_letter_code
_entity_poly.pdbx_strand_id
1 'polypeptide(L)' 'LLAMRGFDRRAALAELHPPTLLVSGDLDRVAPLSAWPALARTRLARLPGVGHLPNLEAPDAFDALLLDFLSEARPPVWH' A
#
# COMPACT_ATOMS: atom_id res chain seq x y z
N LEU A 1 -4.79 -11.03 17.36
CA LEU A 1 -4.43 -11.65 16.05
C LEU A 1 -5.21 -12.92 15.68
N LEU A 2 -5.99 -13.57 16.57
CA LEU A 2 -6.78 -14.77 16.22
C LEU A 2 -7.76 -14.54 15.05
N ALA A 3 -8.37 -13.36 14.97
CA ALA A 3 -9.31 -12.99 13.90
C ALA A 3 -8.70 -12.96 12.47
N MET A 4 -7.37 -12.86 12.34
CA MET A 4 -6.71 -12.77 11.02
C MET A 4 -6.09 -14.11 10.56
N ARG A 5 -6.15 -15.17 11.37
CA ARG A 5 -5.39 -16.43 11.14
C ARG A 5 -5.77 -17.23 9.89
N GLY A 6 -6.81 -16.84 9.16
CA GLY A 6 -7.18 -17.43 7.86
C GLY A 6 -7.25 -16.43 6.71
N PHE A 7 -6.89 -15.17 6.95
CA PHE A 7 -6.92 -14.15 5.91
C PHE A 7 -5.66 -14.25 5.04
N ASP A 8 -5.71 -15.11 4.04
CA ASP A 8 -4.68 -15.24 3.00
C ASP A 8 -5.25 -14.80 1.64
N ARG A 9 -4.69 -13.73 1.09
CA ARG A 9 -5.08 -13.18 -0.22
C ARG A 9 -3.95 -13.21 -1.24
N ARG A 10 -2.87 -13.94 -0.99
CA ARG A 10 -1.69 -13.98 -1.88
C ARG A 10 -2.05 -14.43 -3.30
N ALA A 11 -2.93 -15.42 -3.45
CA ALA A 11 -3.40 -15.85 -4.76
C ALA A 11 -4.18 -14.74 -5.50
N ALA A 12 -5.09 -14.05 -4.81
CA ALA A 12 -5.87 -12.96 -5.41
C ALA A 12 -4.99 -11.75 -5.78
N LEU A 13 -3.92 -11.48 -5.02
CA LEU A 13 -2.98 -10.41 -5.34
C LEU A 13 -2.21 -10.68 -6.65
N ALA A 14 -1.98 -11.94 -7.02
CA ALA A 14 -1.35 -12.29 -8.29
C ALA A 14 -2.23 -11.94 -9.51
N GLU A 15 -3.55 -11.84 -9.30
CA GLU A 15 -4.54 -11.49 -10.31
C GLU A 15 -4.88 -9.98 -10.31
N LEU A 16 -4.14 -9.18 -9.55
CA LEU A 16 -4.41 -7.75 -9.43
C LEU A 16 -3.90 -7.01 -10.67
N HIS A 17 -4.84 -6.57 -11.52
CA HIS A 17 -4.56 -5.88 -12.79
C HIS A 17 -4.46 -4.34 -12.71
N PRO A 18 -5.22 -3.64 -11.83
CA PRO A 18 -5.14 -2.18 -11.74
C PRO A 18 -3.74 -1.68 -11.32
N PRO A 19 -3.36 -0.46 -11.74
CA PRO A 19 -2.22 0.23 -11.12
C PRO A 19 -2.38 0.24 -9.60
N THR A 20 -1.30 0.00 -8.88
CA THR A 20 -1.32 -0.13 -7.41
C THR A 20 -0.21 0.68 -6.78
N LEU A 21 -0.53 1.40 -5.71
CA LEU A 21 0.44 2.05 -4.84
C LEU A 21 0.53 1.26 -3.54
N LEU A 22 1.73 0.78 -3.20
CA LEU A 22 2.03 0.17 -1.90
C LEU A 22 2.93 1.12 -1.12
N VAL A 23 2.42 1.64 -0.01
CA VAL A 23 3.14 2.55 0.90
C VAL A 23 3.44 1.82 2.20
N SER A 24 4.67 1.93 2.70
CA SER A 24 5.09 1.34 3.97
C SER A 24 6.12 2.22 4.66
N GLY A 25 6.04 2.29 5.99
CA GLY A 25 7.08 2.89 6.80
C GLY A 25 8.28 1.95 6.98
N ASP A 26 9.50 2.47 7.04
CA ASP A 26 10.69 1.64 7.23
C ASP A 26 10.90 1.11 8.65
N LEU A 27 10.13 1.63 9.61
CA LEU A 27 10.06 1.14 10.98
C LEU A 27 8.84 0.21 11.22
N ASP A 28 8.09 -0.15 10.17
CA ASP A 28 6.94 -1.06 10.28
C ASP A 28 7.40 -2.48 10.69
N ARG A 29 6.93 -2.94 11.86
CA ARG A 29 7.18 -4.28 12.40
C ARG A 29 5.96 -5.21 12.32
N VAL A 30 4.81 -4.69 11.89
CA VAL A 30 3.55 -5.41 11.79
C VAL A 30 3.35 -5.93 10.36
N ALA A 31 3.64 -5.12 9.35
CA ALA A 31 3.52 -5.48 7.94
C ALA A 31 4.67 -4.93 7.07
N PRO A 32 5.94 -5.32 7.36
CA PRO A 32 7.10 -4.81 6.64
C PRO A 32 7.02 -5.12 5.14
N LEU A 33 7.61 -4.27 4.29
CA LEU A 33 7.66 -4.48 2.82
C LEU A 33 8.19 -5.86 2.42
N SER A 34 9.11 -6.45 3.18
CA SER A 34 9.64 -7.79 2.92
C SER A 34 8.61 -8.91 3.03
N ALA A 35 7.47 -8.67 3.69
CA ALA A 35 6.36 -9.61 3.78
C ALA A 35 5.44 -9.58 2.56
N TRP A 36 5.59 -8.59 1.67
CA TRP A 36 4.77 -8.43 0.47
C TRP A 36 5.42 -9.12 -0.73
N PRO A 37 4.65 -9.88 -1.53
CA PRO A 37 5.17 -10.42 -2.78
C PRO A 37 5.41 -9.30 -3.79
N ALA A 38 6.25 -9.56 -4.79
CA ALA A 38 6.33 -8.69 -5.96
C ALA A 38 4.99 -8.70 -6.69
N LEU A 39 4.38 -7.52 -6.85
CA LEU A 39 3.11 -7.34 -7.55
C LEU A 39 3.36 -6.65 -8.88
N ALA A 40 2.68 -7.11 -9.93
CA ALA A 40 2.73 -6.45 -11.23
C ALA A 40 2.15 -5.02 -11.12
N ARG A 41 2.67 -4.09 -11.93
CA ARG A 41 2.14 -2.72 -12.05
C ARG A 41 1.99 -1.97 -10.70
N THR A 42 2.88 -2.27 -9.76
CA THR A 42 2.87 -1.69 -8.42
C THR A 42 4.01 -0.69 -8.23
N ARG A 43 3.69 0.51 -7.75
CA ARG A 43 4.64 1.51 -7.26
C ARG A 43 4.87 1.27 -5.77
N LEU A 44 6.12 1.09 -5.38
CA LEU A 44 6.54 0.91 -3.99
C LEU A 44 7.07 2.23 -3.44
N ALA A 45 6.50 2.70 -2.34
CA ALA A 45 6.96 3.89 -1.63
C ALA A 45 7.31 3.54 -0.18
N ARG A 46 8.55 3.84 0.22
CA ARG A 46 9.02 3.65 1.60
C ARG A 46 9.20 4.99 2.28
N LEU A 47 8.57 5.19 3.43
CA LEU A 47 8.68 6.42 4.21
C LEU A 47 9.72 6.25 5.34
N PRO A 48 10.83 7.02 5.34
CA PRO A 48 11.84 6.96 6.38
C PRO A 48 11.32 7.43 7.74
N GLY A 49 11.65 6.70 8.81
CA GLY A 49 11.28 7.04 10.18
C GLY A 49 9.82 6.80 10.53
N VAL A 50 9.05 6.15 9.65
CA VAL A 50 7.60 5.92 9.81
C VAL A 50 7.34 4.47 10.17
N GLY A 51 6.40 4.24 11.09
CA GLY A 51 5.95 2.93 11.53
C GLY A 51 4.84 2.33 10.66
N HIS A 52 3.90 1.65 11.32
CA HIS A 52 2.88 0.83 10.65
C HIS A 52 1.71 1.64 10.08
N LEU A 53 1.48 2.87 10.56
CA LEU A 53 0.33 3.68 10.16
C LEU A 53 0.79 4.98 9.46
N PRO A 54 1.37 4.90 8.25
CA PRO A 54 1.85 6.07 7.50
C PRO A 54 0.89 7.25 7.42
N ASN A 55 -0.41 6.97 7.23
CA ASN A 55 -1.45 7.98 7.12
C ASN A 55 -1.69 8.76 8.42
N LEU A 56 -1.28 8.23 9.57
CA LEU A 56 -1.38 8.92 10.87
C LEU A 56 -0.04 9.48 11.31
N GLU A 57 1.06 8.77 11.04
CA GLU A 57 2.40 9.12 11.50
C GLU A 57 3.08 10.19 10.62
N ALA A 58 2.79 10.21 9.32
CA ALA A 58 3.33 11.16 8.37
C ALA A 58 2.27 11.56 7.33
N PRO A 59 1.16 12.21 7.75
CA PRO A 59 0.00 12.48 6.90
C PRO A 59 0.37 13.25 5.64
N ASP A 60 1.15 14.33 5.74
CA ASP A 60 1.54 15.13 4.57
C ASP A 60 2.33 14.32 3.52
N ALA A 61 3.25 13.47 3.98
CA ALA A 61 4.06 12.63 3.09
C ALA A 61 3.22 11.50 2.46
N PHE A 62 2.30 10.92 3.23
CA PHE A 62 1.37 9.91 2.74
C PHE A 62 0.40 10.51 1.72
N ASP A 63 -0.22 11.64 2.03
CA ASP A 63 -1.19 12.33 1.18
C ASP A 63 -0.56 12.79 -0.13
N ALA A 64 0.67 13.29 -0.10
CA ALA A 64 1.41 13.63 -1.32
C ALA A 64 1.58 12.43 -2.26
N LEU A 65 1.96 11.26 -1.72
CA LEU A 65 2.10 10.03 -2.50
C LEU A 65 0.75 9.54 -3.05
N LEU A 66 -0.30 9.63 -2.23
CA LEU A 66 -1.64 9.21 -2.61
C LEU A 66 -2.21 10.10 -3.73
N LEU A 67 -2.11 11.41 -3.59
CA LEU A 67 -2.62 12.37 -4.57
C LEU A 67 -1.86 12.29 -5.89
N ASP A 68 -0.54 12.15 -5.86
CA ASP A 68 0.29 11.91 -7.05
C ASP A 68 -0.22 10.68 -7.82
N PHE A 69 -0.34 9.54 -7.13
CA PHE A 69 -0.83 8.30 -7.72
C PHE A 69 -2.27 8.41 -8.27
N LEU A 70 -3.17 9.08 -7.54
CA LEU A 70 -4.55 9.28 -7.98
C LEU A 70 -4.65 10.23 -9.18
N SER A 71 -3.72 11.18 -9.34
CA SER A 71 -3.69 12.06 -10.50
C SER A 71 -3.32 11.33 -11.80
N GLU A 72 -2.52 10.26 -11.69
CA GLU A 72 -2.16 9.38 -12.80
C GLU A 72 -3.30 8.38 -13.14
N ALA A 73 -4.08 8.00 -12.12
CA ALA A 73 -5.21 7.10 -12.29
C ALA A 73 -6.42 7.85 -12.87
N ARG A 74 -6.96 7.38 -13.99
CA ARG A 74 -8.18 7.95 -14.57
C ARG A 74 -9.31 7.82 -13.54
N PRO A 75 -9.94 8.92 -13.08
CA PRO A 75 -11.00 8.81 -12.09
C PRO A 75 -12.17 8.02 -12.70
N PRO A 76 -12.74 7.06 -11.95
CA PRO A 76 -13.93 6.37 -12.40
C PRO A 76 -15.07 7.39 -12.57
N VAL A 77 -15.82 7.24 -13.67
CA VAL A 77 -17.08 7.97 -13.85
C VAL A 77 -18.12 7.21 -13.05
N TRP A 78 -18.53 7.78 -11.92
CA TRP A 78 -19.65 7.26 -11.14
C TRP A 78 -20.95 7.76 -11.79
N HIS A 79 -21.78 6.83 -12.25
CA HIS A 79 -23.15 7.09 -12.73
C HIS A 79 -24.15 6.96 -11.59
#